data_AF-A0A352A832-F1
#
_entry.id   AF-A0A352A832-F1
#
_cell.length_a   1.000
_cell.length_b   1.000
_cell.length_c   1.000
_cell.angle_alpha   90.00
_cell.angle_beta   90.00
_cell.angle_gamma   90.00
#
_symmetry.space_group_name_H-M   'P 1'
#
loop_
_entity.id
_entity.type
_entity.pdbx_description
1 polymer ?
#
loop_
_entity_poly.entity_id
_entity_poly.type
_entity_poly.pdbx_seq_one_letter_code
_entity_poly.pdbx_strand_id
1 'polypeptide(L)' 'TLEATRCLGCCGLAPVMMIDDEVYGKVDPNSIPEIIDSYRK' A
#
# COMPACT_ATOMS: atom_id res chain seq x y z
N THR A 1 -10.15 -6.64 0.20
CA THR A 1 -10.96 -5.98 -0.85
C THR A 1 -10.10 -4.90 -1.49
N LEU A 2 -10.16 -4.65 -2.80
CA LEU A 2 -9.36 -3.57 -3.41
C LEU A 2 -10.22 -2.33 -3.54
N GLU A 3 -9.81 -1.23 -2.92
CA GLU A 3 -10.50 0.06 -2.99
C GLU A 3 -9.57 1.13 -3.55
N ALA A 4 -10.06 1.87 -4.55
CA ALA A 4 -9.34 3.01 -5.10
C ALA A 4 -9.58 4.22 -4.21
N THR A 5 -8.71 4.41 -3.22
CA THR A 5 -8.72 5.62 -2.40
C THR A 5 -7.97 6.76 -3.10
N ARG A 6 -8.39 8.00 -2.86
CA ARG A 6 -7.78 9.18 -3.47
C ARG A 6 -6.57 9.63 -2.65
N CYS A 7 -6.74 10.69 -1.87
CA CYS A 7 -5.66 11.31 -1.14
C CYS A 7 -5.50 10.62 0.22
N LEU A 8 -4.31 10.05 0.44
CA LEU A 8 -3.88 9.57 1.76
C LEU A 8 -3.08 10.63 2.53
N GLY A 9 -2.89 11.83 1.97
CA GLY A 9 -2.07 12.89 2.57
C GLY A 9 -0.55 12.64 2.48
N CYS A 10 -0.12 11.57 1.82
CA CYS A 10 1.28 11.14 1.74
C CYS A 10 1.89 11.38 0.35
N CYS A 11 1.57 12.50 -0.31
CA CYS A 11 2.00 12.79 -1.68
C CYS A 11 3.53 12.73 -1.88
N GLY A 12 4.32 13.06 -0.86
CA GLY A 12 5.79 12.98 -0.90
C GLY A 12 6.38 11.57 -0.84
N LEU A 13 5.54 10.57 -0.56
CA LEU A 13 5.90 9.15 -0.50
C LEU A 13 5.28 8.36 -1.66
N ALA A 14 4.70 9.04 -2.64
CA ALA A 14 4.11 8.39 -3.82
C ALA A 14 5.15 7.52 -4.53
N PRO A 15 4.78 6.31 -4.99
CA PRO A 15 3.50 5.61 -4.83
C PRO A 15 3.24 5.14 -3.39
N VAL A 16 2.00 5.29 -2.92
CA VAL A 16 1.54 4.90 -1.58
C VAL A 16 0.39 3.89 -1.67
N MET A 17 0.37 2.93 -0.76
CA MET A 17 -0.72 1.97 -0.57
C MET A 17 -1.09 1.94 0.90
N MET A 18 -2.38 1.76 1.20
CA MET A 18 -2.85 1.51 2.56
C MET A 18 -3.44 0.11 2.61
N ILE A 19 -3.02 -0.69 3.60
CA ILE A 19 -3.59 -2.00 3.89
C ILE A 19 -4.12 -1.91 5.31
N ASP A 20 -5.43 -2.09 5.46
CA ASP A 20 -6.15 -1.79 6.70
C ASP A 20 -5.86 -0.36 7.19
N ASP A 21 -5.16 -0.20 8.32
CA ASP A 21 -4.77 1.10 8.89
C ASP A 21 -3.26 1.43 8.70
N GLU A 22 -2.51 0.57 8.01
CA GLU A 22 -1.08 0.77 7.79
C GLU A 22 -0.80 1.44 6.43
N VAL A 23 0.00 2.51 6.48
CA VAL A 23 0.43 3.26 5.30
C VAL A 23 1.80 2.79 4.83
N TYR A 24 1.83 2.22 3.62
CA TYR A 24 3.03 1.83 2.91
C TYR A 24 3.40 2.93 1.90
N GLY A 25 4.55 3.56 2.10
CA GLY A 25 5.11 4.55 1.18
C GLY A 25 6.30 4.04 0.39
N LYS A 26 6.57 4.65 -0.77
CA LYS A 26 7.63 4.23 -1.71
C LYS A 26 7.52 2.75 -2.11
N VAL A 27 6.29 2.29 -2.33
CA VAL A 27 6.04 0.86 -2.60
C VAL A 27 6.50 0.51 -4.01
N ASP A 28 7.30 -0.55 -4.15
CA ASP A 28 7.71 -1.08 -5.45
C ASP A 28 6.72 -2.15 -5.92
N PRO A 29 6.32 -2.17 -7.21
CA PRO A 29 5.41 -3.16 -7.76
C PRO A 29 5.83 -4.61 -7.52
N ASN A 30 7.14 -4.90 -7.46
CA ASN A 30 7.66 -6.24 -7.23
C ASN A 30 7.52 -6.69 -5.77
N SER A 31 7.48 -5.74 -4.82
CA SER A 31 7.32 -6.02 -3.39
C SER A 31 5.86 -6.17 -2.96
N ILE A 32 4.90 -5.67 -3.75
CA ILE A 32 3.46 -5.80 -3.48
C ILE A 32 3.02 -7.26 -3.20
N PRO A 33 3.39 -8.28 -4.01
CA PRO A 33 2.97 -9.66 -3.74
C PRO A 33 3.51 -10.20 -2.42
N GLU A 34 4.73 -9.86 -2.03
CA GLU A 34 5.30 -10.27 -0.73
C GLU A 34 4.57 -9.61 0.45
N ILE A 35 4.24 -8.32 0.32
CA ILE A 35 3.46 -7.60 1.32
C ILE A 35 2.10 -8.26 1.47
N ILE A 36 1.37 -8.50 0.37
CA ILE A 36 0.03 -9.13 0.42
C ILE A 36 0.08 -10.55 1.03
N ASP A 37 1.13 -11.32 0.75
CA ASP A 37 1.29 -12.67 1.31
C ASP A 37 1.44 -12.66 2.84
N SER A 38 2.10 -11.63 3.39
CA SER A 38 2.23 -11.45 4.84
C SER A 38 0.88 -11.26 5.55
N TYR A 39 -0.12 -10.67 4.88
CA TYR A 39 -1.47 -10.46 5.40
C TYR A 39 -2.43 -11.63 5.15
N ARG A 40 -2.05 -12.61 4.32
CA ARG A 40 -2.87 -13.78 3.98
C ARG A 40 -2.62 -15.00 4.86
N LYS A 41 -1.65 -14.95 5.78
CA LYS A 41 -1.42 -16.00 6.79
C LYS A 41 -2.46 -15.95 7.90
#